data_AF-A0AAW5QUW2-F1
#
_entry.id   AF-A0AAW5QUW2-F1
#
_cell.length_a   1.000
_cell.length_b   1.000
_cell.length_c   1.000
_cell.angle_alpha   90.00
_cell.angle_beta   90.00
_cell.angle_gamma   90.00
#
_symmetry.space_group_name_H-M   'P 1'
#
loop_
_entity.id
_entity.type
_entity.pdbx_description
1 polymer ?
#
loop_
_entity_poly.entity_id
_entity_poly.type
_entity_poly.pdbx_seq_one_letter_code
_entity_poly.pdbx_strand_id
1 'polypeptide(L)'
;AVTEGLRRAVDGDAAYSGLMTKNPTHSAWATHWIHPAPRSLAELEHGLGRHMPPPRWRQSKRRRENPVGLGRNCALFESARTWAYREIRYHWGDPAGLDRAIWAEAAQINTAFSEPLPDSEVRAIAASIHRWIVTKSRMWADGPVVYEATFVAMQSARGRKSGKVMTPAKIEANRRRATKFDRDLVWKEATDGS
;
A
#
# COMPACT_ATOMS: atom_id res chain seq x y z
N ALA A 1 -14.11 8.44 5.57
CA ALA A 1 -15.25 8.29 4.64
C ALA A 1 -16.06 9.58 4.64
N VAL A 2 -16.36 10.12 5.83
CA VAL A 2 -16.98 11.45 6.04
C VAL A 2 -16.42 12.56 5.14
N THR A 3 -15.10 12.76 5.06
CA THR A 3 -14.50 13.79 4.18
C THR A 3 -14.88 13.64 2.70
N GLU A 4 -14.91 12.39 2.19
CA GLU A 4 -15.35 12.12 0.82
C GLU A 4 -16.87 12.32 0.66
N GLY A 5 -17.64 12.02 1.70
CA GLY A 5 -19.07 12.31 1.74
C GLY A 5 -19.34 13.81 1.70
N LEU A 6 -18.61 14.61 2.49
CA LEU A 6 -18.67 16.07 2.46
C LEU A 6 -18.35 16.62 1.08
N ARG A 7 -17.25 16.17 0.47
CA ARG A 7 -16.88 16.54 -0.90
C ARG A 7 -18.05 16.28 -1.87
N ARG A 8 -18.68 15.10 -1.81
CA ARG A 8 -19.83 14.76 -2.68
C ARG A 8 -21.10 15.56 -2.37
N ALA A 9 -21.30 15.97 -1.13
CA ALA A 9 -22.48 16.73 -0.71
C ALA A 9 -22.45 18.18 -1.21
N VAL A 10 -21.25 18.76 -1.31
CA VAL A 10 -21.04 20.15 -1.74
C VAL A 10 -20.49 20.29 -3.16
N ASP A 11 -20.47 19.19 -3.92
CA ASP A 11 -19.82 19.08 -5.23
C ASP A 11 -18.37 19.64 -5.25
N GLY A 12 -17.64 19.34 -4.18
CA GLY A 12 -16.26 19.76 -4.00
C GLY A 12 -15.33 19.08 -5.00
N ASP A 13 -14.27 19.81 -5.36
CA ASP A 13 -13.27 19.36 -6.31
C ASP A 13 -12.71 17.98 -5.95
N ALA A 14 -12.80 17.03 -6.90
CA ALA A 14 -12.30 15.68 -6.78
C ALA A 14 -10.76 15.62 -6.78
N ALA A 15 -10.09 16.63 -7.31
CA ALA A 15 -8.63 16.77 -7.33
C ALA A 15 -8.07 17.45 -6.07
N TYR A 16 -8.92 18.05 -5.23
CA TYR A 16 -8.47 18.70 -4.00
C TYR A 16 -7.81 17.68 -3.05
N SER A 17 -6.52 17.92 -2.80
CA SER A 17 -5.65 17.02 -2.05
C SER A 17 -5.65 17.27 -0.54
N GLY A 18 -6.32 18.31 -0.04
CA GLY A 18 -6.31 18.64 1.40
C GLY A 18 -5.02 19.30 1.89
N LEU A 19 -4.09 19.65 1.00
CA LEU A 19 -2.80 20.27 1.36
C LEU A 19 -2.95 21.74 1.80
N MET A 20 -4.02 22.42 1.37
CA MET A 20 -4.32 23.79 1.79
C MET A 20 -5.42 23.78 2.83
N THR A 21 -5.06 23.79 4.11
CA THR A 21 -6.02 23.99 5.20
C THR A 21 -5.84 25.37 5.80
N LYS A 22 -6.92 26.15 5.92
CA LYS A 22 -6.92 27.40 6.69
C LYS A 22 -7.19 27.09 8.15
N ASN A 23 -6.49 27.76 9.06
CA ASN A 23 -6.86 27.72 10.48
C ASN A 23 -8.07 28.65 10.72
N PRO A 24 -9.27 28.13 11.01
CA PRO A 24 -10.47 28.96 11.13
C PRO A 24 -10.44 29.93 12.32
N THR A 25 -9.52 29.75 13.28
CA THR A 25 -9.38 30.63 14.45
C THR A 25 -8.36 31.74 14.24
N HIS A 26 -7.66 31.77 13.11
CA HIS A 26 -6.64 32.80 12.86
C HIS A 26 -7.30 34.13 12.48
N SER A 27 -6.85 35.23 13.09
CA SER A 27 -7.47 36.57 13.00
C SER A 27 -7.56 37.15 11.59
N ALA A 28 -6.69 36.71 10.68
CA ALA A 28 -6.73 37.10 9.27
C ALA A 28 -7.94 36.56 8.47
N TRP A 29 -8.76 35.67 9.04
CA TRP A 29 -9.91 35.07 8.33
C TRP A 29 -11.25 35.55 8.91
N ALA A 30 -12.19 35.89 8.04
CA ALA A 30 -13.59 36.08 8.40
C ALA A 30 -14.29 34.70 8.48
N THR A 31 -14.29 34.11 9.68
CA THR A 31 -14.90 32.79 9.92
C THR A 31 -16.30 32.94 10.50
N HIS A 32 -17.29 32.31 9.85
CA HIS A 32 -18.65 32.20 10.38
C HIS A 32 -18.88 30.82 11.01
N TRP A 33 -19.22 30.81 12.30
CA TRP A 33 -19.55 29.60 13.05
C TRP A 33 -21.06 29.37 13.03
N ILE A 34 -21.52 28.39 12.23
CA ILE A 34 -22.95 28.11 12.05
C ILE A 34 -23.51 27.28 13.23
N HIS A 35 -22.66 26.54 13.93
CA HIS A 35 -23.03 25.72 15.07
C HIS A 35 -22.14 26.02 16.28
N PRO A 36 -22.71 26.17 17.49
CA PRO A 36 -21.95 26.49 18.70
C PRO A 36 -21.25 25.27 19.32
N ALA A 37 -21.60 24.05 18.90
CA ALA A 37 -21.07 22.81 19.46
C ALA A 37 -20.35 21.98 18.40
N PRO A 38 -19.28 21.24 18.76
CA PRO A 38 -18.63 20.30 17.86
C PRO A 38 -19.58 19.16 17.52
N ARG A 39 -19.55 18.72 16.26
CA ARG A 39 -20.28 17.54 15.79
C ARG A 39 -19.37 16.32 15.86
N SER A 40 -19.93 15.20 16.30
CA SER A 40 -19.26 13.91 16.22
C SER A 40 -19.18 13.45 14.75
N LEU A 41 -18.19 12.61 14.46
CA LEU A 41 -18.06 12.00 13.12
C LEU A 41 -19.28 11.13 12.77
N ALA A 42 -19.92 10.51 13.77
CA ALA A 42 -21.12 9.69 13.58
C ALA A 42 -22.34 10.53 13.18
N GLU A 43 -22.55 11.70 13.80
CA GLU A 43 -23.60 12.63 13.40
C GLU A 43 -23.39 13.13 11.97
N LEU A 44 -22.14 13.46 11.62
CA LEU A 44 -21.81 13.88 10.25
C LEU A 44 -22.04 12.76 9.24
N GLU A 45 -21.64 11.53 9.56
CA GLU A 45 -21.91 10.36 8.73
C GLU A 45 -23.41 10.14 8.51
N HIS A 46 -24.21 10.24 9.57
CA HIS A 46 -25.66 10.13 9.48
C HIS A 46 -26.27 11.22 8.59
N GLY A 47 -25.87 12.49 8.78
CA GLY A 47 -26.36 13.62 8.00
C GLY A 47 -25.97 13.58 6.52
N LEU A 48 -24.83 12.98 6.18
CA LEU A 48 -24.38 12.83 4.79
C LEU A 48 -25.17 11.77 4.01
N GLY A 49 -25.69 10.75 4.69
CA GLY A 49 -26.60 9.75 4.11
C GLY A 49 -26.16 9.24 2.74
N ARG A 50 -26.95 9.54 1.69
CA ARG A 50 -26.68 9.12 0.29
C ARG A 50 -25.35 9.60 -0.29
N HIS A 51 -24.77 10.65 0.27
CA HIS A 51 -23.47 11.16 -0.18
C HIS A 51 -22.31 10.33 0.36
N MET A 52 -22.53 9.48 1.37
CA MET A 52 -21.49 8.61 1.88
C MET A 52 -20.98 7.66 0.80
N PRO A 53 -19.65 7.49 0.68
CA PRO A 53 -19.11 6.52 -0.25
C PRO A 53 -19.43 5.09 0.20
N PRO A 54 -19.62 4.15 -0.73
CA PRO A 54 -19.99 2.77 -0.39
C PRO A 54 -18.91 2.09 0.48
N PRO A 55 -19.25 1.02 1.21
CA PRO A 55 -18.27 0.21 1.91
C PRO A 55 -17.12 -0.18 0.99
N ARG A 56 -15.88 -0.09 1.50
CA ARG A 56 -14.66 -0.42 0.74
C ARG A 56 -14.46 0.42 -0.53
N TRP A 57 -15.06 1.61 -0.67
CA TRP A 57 -14.86 2.50 -1.83
C TRP A 57 -13.38 2.80 -2.14
N ARG A 58 -12.51 2.83 -1.13
CA ARG A 58 -11.05 2.98 -1.30
C ARG A 58 -10.39 1.80 -2.01
N GLN A 59 -11.06 0.65 -2.05
CA GLN A 59 -10.59 -0.59 -2.67
C GLN A 59 -11.19 -0.77 -4.08
N SER A 60 -11.95 0.20 -4.59
CA SER A 60 -12.47 0.16 -5.95
C SER A 60 -11.33 0.06 -6.96
N LYS A 61 -11.54 -0.80 -7.97
CA LYS A 61 -10.57 -1.08 -9.04
C LYS A 61 -10.05 0.21 -9.68
N ARG A 62 -10.97 1.12 -10.04
CA ARG A 62 -10.66 2.45 -10.59
C ARG A 62 -9.69 3.27 -9.74
N ARG A 63 -9.80 3.22 -8.41
CA ARG A 63 -8.95 4.03 -7.52
C ARG A 63 -7.58 3.38 -7.25
N ARG A 64 -7.51 2.06 -7.37
CA ARG A 64 -6.23 1.32 -7.33
C ARG A 64 -5.44 1.48 -8.63
N GLU A 65 -6.16 1.55 -9.75
CA GLU A 65 -5.55 1.65 -11.09
C GLU A 65 -5.14 3.09 -11.43
N ASN A 66 -5.89 4.10 -10.96
CA ASN A 66 -5.54 5.51 -11.14
C ASN A 66 -5.52 6.27 -9.80
N PRO A 67 -4.50 6.03 -8.96
CA PRO A 67 -4.25 6.93 -7.85
C PRO A 67 -3.79 8.30 -8.38
N VAL A 68 -4.43 9.38 -7.95
CA VAL A 68 -4.07 10.77 -8.32
C VAL A 68 -3.62 11.53 -7.07
N GLY A 69 -2.68 12.46 -7.20
CA GLY A 69 -2.19 13.28 -6.08
C GLY A 69 -1.63 12.45 -4.93
N LEU A 70 -2.08 12.72 -3.69
CA LEU A 70 -1.74 11.95 -2.47
C LEU A 70 -2.02 10.44 -2.59
N GLY A 71 -2.95 10.06 -3.46
CA GLY A 71 -3.23 8.66 -3.73
C GLY A 71 -1.97 7.92 -4.22
N ARG A 72 -1.10 8.59 -4.98
CA ARG A 72 0.15 8.01 -5.51
C ARG A 72 1.19 7.81 -4.42
N ASN A 73 1.40 8.83 -3.59
CA ASN A 73 2.32 8.75 -2.46
C ASN A 73 1.95 7.59 -1.53
N CYS A 74 0.67 7.53 -1.11
CA CYS A 74 0.19 6.43 -0.27
C CYS A 74 0.28 5.08 -0.98
N ALA A 75 -0.08 4.99 -2.27
CA ALA A 75 0.00 3.75 -3.03
C ALA A 75 1.44 3.25 -3.17
N LEU A 76 2.39 4.15 -3.45
CA LEU A 76 3.81 3.85 -3.54
C LEU A 76 4.35 3.37 -2.19
N PHE A 77 4.09 4.12 -1.11
CA PHE A 77 4.50 3.74 0.24
C PHE A 77 3.98 2.36 0.66
N GLU A 78 2.68 2.11 0.47
CA GLU A 78 2.04 0.84 0.83
C GLU A 78 2.59 -0.35 0.04
N SER A 79 2.87 -0.15 -1.24
CA SER A 79 3.43 -1.19 -2.11
C SER A 79 4.90 -1.45 -1.77
N ALA A 80 5.72 -0.41 -1.73
CA ALA A 80 7.16 -0.51 -1.45
C ALA A 80 7.43 -1.07 -0.05
N ARG A 81 6.70 -0.67 1.00
CA ARG A 81 6.92 -1.19 2.36
C ARG A 81 6.60 -2.69 2.45
N THR A 82 5.55 -3.13 1.76
CA THR A 82 5.12 -4.53 1.78
C THR A 82 6.14 -5.43 1.08
N TRP A 83 6.71 -4.93 -0.02
CA TRP A 83 7.85 -5.56 -0.68
C TRP A 83 9.08 -5.57 0.25
N ALA A 84 9.44 -4.43 0.84
CA ALA A 84 10.63 -4.27 1.68
C ALA A 84 10.65 -5.23 2.87
N TYR A 85 9.51 -5.46 3.54
CA TYR A 85 9.44 -6.41 4.66
C TYR A 85 9.81 -7.85 4.29
N ARG A 86 9.59 -8.22 3.03
CA ARG A 86 10.02 -9.51 2.49
C ARG A 86 11.51 -9.46 2.15
N GLU A 87 11.97 -8.33 1.63
CA GLU A 87 13.34 -8.15 1.15
C GLU A 87 14.39 -8.14 2.26
N ILE A 88 14.01 -7.74 3.49
CA ILE A 88 14.90 -7.73 4.67
C ILE A 88 15.73 -9.01 4.80
N ARG A 89 15.16 -10.18 4.46
CA ARG A 89 15.83 -11.49 4.60
C ARG A 89 17.14 -11.62 3.80
N TYR A 90 17.34 -10.77 2.80
CA TYR A 90 18.52 -10.77 1.93
C TYR A 90 19.56 -9.72 2.32
N HIS A 91 19.28 -8.89 3.34
CA HIS A 91 20.12 -7.74 3.72
C HIS A 91 20.50 -7.71 5.20
N TRP A 92 20.48 -8.85 5.89
CA TRP A 92 20.93 -8.92 7.28
C TRP A 92 22.37 -8.44 7.41
N GLY A 93 22.59 -7.46 8.30
CA GLY A 93 23.92 -6.85 8.48
C GLY A 93 24.32 -5.84 7.40
N ASP A 94 23.47 -5.59 6.39
CA ASP A 94 23.69 -4.60 5.34
C ASP A 94 22.53 -3.58 5.25
N PRO A 95 22.43 -2.62 6.20
CA PRO A 95 21.42 -1.56 6.14
C PRO A 95 21.52 -0.73 4.85
N ALA A 96 22.73 -0.47 4.36
CA ALA A 96 22.95 0.36 3.18
C ALA A 96 22.48 -0.34 1.89
N GLY A 97 22.69 -1.66 1.78
CA GLY A 97 22.14 -2.46 0.69
C GLY A 97 20.62 -2.50 0.71
N LEU A 98 20.02 -2.63 1.89
CA LEU A 98 18.57 -2.55 2.04
C LEU A 98 18.02 -1.18 1.58
N ASP A 99 18.65 -0.07 1.97
CA ASP A 99 18.26 1.28 1.54
C ASP A 99 18.26 1.41 0.01
N ARG A 100 19.33 0.97 -0.65
CA ARG A 100 19.45 0.97 -2.13
C ARG A 100 18.37 0.10 -2.78
N ALA A 101 18.10 -1.08 -2.22
CA ALA A 101 17.10 -2.01 -2.75
C ALA A 101 15.68 -1.42 -2.65
N ILE A 102 15.34 -0.80 -1.51
CA ILE A 102 14.06 -0.12 -1.30
C ILE A 102 13.90 1.06 -2.25
N TRP A 103 14.95 1.86 -2.45
CA TRP A 103 14.91 2.96 -3.41
C TRP A 103 14.69 2.47 -4.84
N ALA A 104 15.42 1.43 -5.27
CA ALA A 104 15.27 0.86 -6.62
C ALA A 104 13.86 0.32 -6.86
N GLU A 105 13.29 -0.42 -5.90
CA GLU A 105 11.90 -0.90 -6.00
C GLU A 105 10.91 0.26 -6.03
N ALA A 106 11.07 1.26 -5.16
CA ALA A 106 10.18 2.42 -5.14
C ALA A 106 10.23 3.21 -6.46
N ALA A 107 11.43 3.38 -7.03
CA ALA A 107 11.60 3.99 -8.35
C ALA A 107 10.90 3.16 -9.44
N GLN A 108 11.04 1.84 -9.41
CA GLN A 108 10.40 0.94 -10.37
C GLN A 108 8.86 1.01 -10.28
N ILE A 109 8.29 0.98 -9.07
CA ILE A 109 6.84 1.13 -8.88
C ILE A 109 6.35 2.49 -9.39
N ASN A 110 7.11 3.56 -9.16
CA ASN A 110 6.75 4.91 -9.60
C ASN A 110 6.62 5.03 -11.13
N THR A 111 7.37 4.22 -11.90
CA THR A 111 7.25 4.19 -13.37
C THR A 111 5.89 3.69 -13.88
N ALA A 112 5.14 2.96 -13.05
CA ALA A 112 3.83 2.42 -13.42
C ALA A 112 2.70 3.44 -13.25
N PHE A 113 2.94 4.61 -12.65
CA PHE A 113 1.95 5.68 -12.56
C PHE A 113 1.86 6.43 -13.88
N SER A 114 0.64 6.79 -14.27
CA SER A 114 0.37 7.62 -15.46
C SER A 114 1.06 8.99 -15.38
N GLU A 115 1.22 9.51 -14.18
CA GLU A 115 2.03 10.69 -13.87
C GLU A 115 2.93 10.37 -12.67
N PRO A 116 4.23 10.08 -12.90
CA PRO A 116 5.17 9.71 -11.84
C PRO A 116 5.38 10.81 -10.81
N LEU A 117 5.69 10.41 -9.57
CA LEU A 117 6.12 11.33 -8.51
C LEU A 117 7.54 11.86 -8.81
N PRO A 118 7.88 13.07 -8.32
CA PRO A 118 9.26 13.58 -8.36
C PRO A 118 10.24 12.64 -7.66
N ASP A 119 11.47 12.54 -8.17
CA ASP A 119 12.53 11.69 -7.59
C ASP A 119 12.79 12.01 -6.10
N SER A 120 12.73 13.28 -5.72
CA SER A 120 12.86 13.70 -4.32
C SER A 120 11.80 13.09 -3.40
N GLU A 121 10.57 12.97 -3.88
CA GLU A 121 9.46 12.37 -3.13
C GLU A 121 9.61 10.85 -3.03
N VAL A 122 10.02 10.20 -4.12
CA VAL A 122 10.33 8.75 -4.12
C VAL A 122 11.46 8.44 -3.14
N ARG A 123 12.54 9.23 -3.17
CA ARG A 123 13.68 9.08 -2.24
C ARG A 123 13.24 9.27 -0.79
N ALA A 124 12.39 10.26 -0.50
CA ALA A 124 11.86 10.49 0.84
C ALA A 124 11.00 9.31 1.33
N ILE A 125 10.15 8.74 0.47
CA ILE A 125 9.35 7.56 0.79
C ILE A 125 10.25 6.36 1.09
N ALA A 126 11.21 6.05 0.21
CA ALA A 126 12.16 4.95 0.39
C ALA A 126 12.93 5.09 1.71
N ALA A 127 13.48 6.27 1.98
CA ALA A 127 14.21 6.57 3.20
C ALA A 127 13.34 6.45 4.45
N SER A 128 12.04 6.81 4.38
CA SER A 128 11.12 6.66 5.50
C SER A 128 10.88 5.19 5.87
N ILE A 129 10.74 4.33 4.86
CA ILE A 129 10.53 2.89 5.01
C ILE A 129 11.80 2.26 5.59
N HIS A 130 12.95 2.52 4.98
CA HIS A 130 14.24 2.01 5.43
C HIS A 130 14.51 2.41 6.89
N ARG A 131 14.40 3.71 7.22
CA ARG A 131 14.60 4.22 8.58
C ARG A 131 13.71 3.50 9.59
N TRP A 132 12.43 3.33 9.28
CA TRP A 132 11.52 2.62 10.19
C TRP A 132 11.92 1.15 10.38
N ILE A 133 12.32 0.47 9.30
CA ILE A 133 12.80 -0.92 9.38
C ILE A 133 13.98 -1.00 10.34
N VAL A 134 15.04 -0.23 10.12
CA VAL A 134 16.29 -0.40 10.87
C VAL A 134 16.25 0.17 12.29
N THR A 135 15.31 1.09 12.60
CA THR A 135 15.25 1.74 13.93
C THR A 135 14.07 1.32 14.79
N LYS A 136 12.96 0.84 14.21
CA LYS A 136 11.71 0.58 14.95
C LYS A 136 11.17 -0.83 14.77
N SER A 137 11.53 -1.53 13.70
CA SER A 137 10.90 -2.79 13.37
C SER A 137 11.49 -3.94 14.17
N ARG A 138 10.61 -4.78 14.73
CA ARG A 138 11.01 -6.04 15.37
C ARG A 138 11.63 -7.01 14.36
N MET A 139 11.13 -7.02 13.13
CA MET A 139 11.70 -7.84 12.05
C MET A 139 13.20 -7.57 11.87
N TRP A 140 13.65 -6.32 11.95
CA TRP A 140 15.08 -6.02 11.90
C TRP A 140 15.80 -6.27 13.23
N ALA A 141 15.21 -5.82 14.34
CA ALA A 141 15.83 -5.87 15.66
C ALA A 141 16.00 -7.30 16.21
N ASP A 142 15.04 -8.18 15.95
CA ASP A 142 15.05 -9.57 16.45
C ASP A 142 16.02 -10.46 15.64
N GLY A 143 16.46 -9.98 14.48
CA GLY A 143 17.45 -10.64 13.63
C GLY A 143 16.93 -11.86 12.85
N PRO A 144 17.82 -12.51 12.07
CA PRO A 144 17.45 -13.53 11.09
C PRO A 144 16.79 -14.77 11.72
N VAL A 145 17.29 -15.24 12.87
CA VAL A 145 16.81 -16.47 13.51
C VAL A 145 15.35 -16.35 13.93
N VAL A 146 15.00 -15.27 14.61
CA VAL A 146 13.63 -15.03 15.09
C VAL A 146 12.70 -14.72 13.91
N TYR A 147 13.19 -13.96 12.92
CA TYR A 147 12.44 -13.70 11.70
C TYR A 147 12.05 -14.99 10.97
N GLU A 148 13.01 -15.90 10.74
CA GLU A 148 12.75 -17.16 10.04
C GLU A 148 11.79 -18.06 10.81
N ALA A 149 11.95 -18.18 12.14
CA ALA A 149 11.02 -18.94 12.96
C ALA A 149 9.59 -18.37 12.87
N THR A 150 9.45 -17.05 12.93
CA THR A 150 8.16 -16.35 12.79
C THR A 150 7.58 -16.55 11.40
N PHE A 151 8.40 -16.48 10.35
CA PHE A 151 8.00 -16.69 8.97
C PHE A 151 7.48 -18.12 8.75
N VAL A 152 8.23 -19.14 9.19
CA VAL A 152 7.82 -20.55 9.13
C VAL A 152 6.52 -20.78 9.88
N ALA A 153 6.36 -20.21 11.08
CA ALA A 153 5.12 -20.31 11.86
C ALA A 153 3.93 -19.68 11.11
N MET A 154 4.10 -18.47 10.54
CA MET A 154 3.08 -17.81 9.73
C MET A 154 2.71 -18.63 8.49
N GLN A 155 3.69 -19.15 7.74
CA GLN A 155 3.44 -19.98 6.55
C GLN A 155 2.71 -21.27 6.91
N SER A 156 3.12 -21.93 8.00
CA SER A 156 2.47 -23.15 8.49
C SER A 156 1.01 -22.90 8.87
N ALA A 157 0.73 -21.81 9.59
CA ALA A 157 -0.63 -21.43 9.96
C ALA A 157 -1.50 -21.11 8.73
N ARG A 158 -0.94 -20.38 7.75
CA ARG A 158 -1.61 -20.08 6.47
C ARG A 158 -1.89 -21.35 5.67
N GLY A 159 -0.93 -22.27 5.59
CA GLY A 159 -1.07 -23.56 4.92
C GLY A 159 -2.20 -24.39 5.52
N ARG A 160 -2.25 -24.50 6.86
CA ARG A 160 -3.34 -25.21 7.57
C ARG A 160 -4.70 -24.59 7.28
N LYS A 161 -4.82 -23.26 7.29
CA LYS A 161 -6.08 -22.57 6.97
C LYS A 161 -6.49 -22.78 5.50
N SER A 162 -5.54 -22.72 4.58
CA SER A 162 -5.79 -22.96 3.15
C SER A 162 -6.24 -24.40 2.89
N GLY A 163 -5.60 -25.38 3.53
CA GLY A 163 -5.97 -26.80 3.41
C GLY A 163 -7.41 -27.08 3.86
N LYS A 164 -7.87 -26.43 4.93
CA LYS A 164 -9.27 -26.54 5.40
C LYS A 164 -10.31 -25.93 4.45
N VAL A 165 -9.90 -25.00 3.58
CA VAL A 165 -10.76 -24.29 2.62
C VAL A 165 -10.52 -24.81 1.18
N MET A 166 -9.76 -25.89 1.03
CA MET A 166 -9.34 -26.42 -0.27
C MET A 166 -10.48 -27.23 -0.90
N THR A 167 -11.19 -26.63 -1.85
CA THR A 167 -12.21 -27.33 -2.64
C THR A 167 -11.58 -28.09 -3.82
N PRO A 168 -12.21 -29.15 -4.35
CA PRO A 168 -11.71 -29.88 -5.53
C PRO A 168 -11.41 -28.97 -6.73
N ALA A 169 -12.25 -27.96 -6.96
CA ALA A 169 -12.04 -26.95 -8.01
C ALA A 169 -10.77 -26.12 -7.81
N LYS A 170 -10.39 -25.84 -6.56
CA LYS A 170 -9.18 -25.08 -6.22
C LYS A 170 -7.91 -25.93 -6.32
N ILE A 171 -8.02 -27.23 -6.04
CA ILE A 171 -6.95 -28.21 -6.28
C ILE A 171 -6.67 -28.31 -7.78
N GLU A 172 -7.70 -28.45 -8.59
CA GLU A 172 -7.60 -28.52 -10.04
C GLU A 172 -7.01 -27.22 -10.64
N ALA A 173 -7.46 -26.05 -10.17
CA ALA A 173 -6.89 -24.77 -10.58
C ALA A 173 -5.40 -24.62 -10.20
N ASN A 174 -4.99 -25.15 -9.05
CA ASN A 174 -3.57 -25.15 -8.64
C ASN A 174 -2.73 -26.10 -9.50
N ARG A 175 -3.25 -27.30 -9.83
CA ARG A 175 -2.58 -28.24 -10.76
C ARG A 175 -2.34 -27.61 -12.13
N ARG A 176 -3.37 -26.96 -12.70
CA ARG A 176 -3.26 -26.24 -13.99
C ARG A 176 -2.28 -25.07 -13.98
N ARG A 177 -2.07 -24.44 -12.81
CA ARG A 177 -1.06 -23.39 -12.64
C ARG A 177 0.35 -23.95 -12.50
N ALA A 178 0.50 -25.10 -11.84
CA ALA A 178 1.78 -25.77 -11.68
C ALA A 178 2.32 -26.29 -13.03
N THR A 179 1.46 -26.80 -13.90
CA THR A 179 1.84 -27.24 -15.25
C THR A 179 2.15 -26.09 -16.22
N LYS A 180 1.86 -24.84 -15.85
CA LYS A 180 2.17 -23.65 -16.66
C LYS A 180 3.59 -23.12 -16.43
N PHE A 181 4.24 -23.51 -15.33
CA PHE A 181 5.65 -23.27 -15.07
C PHE A 181 6.44 -24.52 -15.48
N ASP A 182 6.49 -24.80 -16.77
CA ASP A 182 7.31 -25.89 -17.28
C ASP A 182 8.77 -25.40 -17.40
N ARG A 183 9.61 -25.78 -16.44
CA ARG A 183 11.04 -25.44 -16.43
C ARG A 183 11.79 -26.05 -17.63
N ASP A 184 11.21 -27.06 -18.27
CA ASP A 184 11.81 -27.76 -19.40
C ASP A 184 11.62 -27.01 -20.73
N LEU A 185 10.63 -26.11 -20.82
CA LEU A 185 10.45 -25.26 -22.01
C LEU A 185 11.51 -24.15 -22.08
N VAL A 186 11.89 -23.59 -20.92
CA VAL A 186 12.88 -22.50 -20.80
C VAL A 186 14.31 -22.98 -21.13
N TRP A 187 14.60 -24.26 -20.90
CA TRP A 187 15.92 -24.84 -21.21
C TRP A 187 16.08 -25.25 -22.68
N LYS A 188 15.00 -25.61 -23.38
CA LYS A 188 15.05 -25.98 -24.81
C LYS A 188 15.26 -24.78 -25.73
N GLU A 189 14.70 -23.62 -25.39
CA GLU A 189 14.93 -22.37 -26.14
C GLU A 189 16.36 -21.81 -25.98
N ALA A 190 17.10 -22.24 -24.94
CA ALA A 190 18.46 -21.80 -24.68
C ALA A 190 19.55 -22.64 -25.40
N THR A 191 19.22 -23.86 -25.87
CA THR A 191 20.20 -24.78 -26.48
C THR A 191 20.08 -24.89 -28.00
N ASP A 192 18.94 -24.53 -28.59
CA ASP A 192 18.69 -24.69 -30.04
C ASP A 192 18.98 -23.40 -30.85
N GLY A 193 19.60 -22.39 -30.21
CA GLY A 193 19.99 -21.12 -30.81
C GLY A 193 21.49 -20.91 -30.99
N SER A 194 22.28 -21.99 -31.11
CA SER A 194 23.71 -21.95 -31.48
C SER A 194 23.93 -22.44 -32.91
#